data_AF-A0A537JHV9-F1
#
_entry.id   AF-A0A537JHV9-F1
#
_cell.length_a   1.000
_cell.length_b   1.000
_cell.length_c   1.000
_cell.angle_alpha   90.00
_cell.angle_beta   90.00
_cell.angle_gamma   90.00
#
_symmetry.space_group_name_H-M   'P 1'
#
loop_
_entity.id
_entity.type
_entity.pdbx_description
1 polymer ?
#
loop_
_entity_poly.entity_id
_entity_poly.type
_entity_poly.pdbx_seq_one_letter_code
_entity_poly.pdbx_strand_id
1 'polypeptide(L)'
;MYTITILFLPRSIFHFGIATQGNIKAAQFQINANQQLQSQAELQVRSDISKAYKRLLESDRLFKGASIEFTGDYENLLDGILRAYQNHTISLLEFIDYYEAYKDSKLQFNRLQSERMDALENLNLSTGINILK
;
A
#
# COMPACT_ATOMS: atom_id res chain seq x y z
N MET A 1 42.55 27.03 -64.71
CA MET A 1 43.16 25.83 -64.12
C MET A 1 42.90 25.93 -62.62
N TYR A 2 41.83 25.29 -62.11
CA TYR A 2 41.38 25.49 -60.72
C TYR A 2 42.09 24.50 -59.80
N THR A 3 42.99 25.01 -58.97
CA THR A 3 43.66 24.24 -57.91
C THR A 3 42.67 24.03 -56.76
N ILE A 4 42.22 22.80 -56.58
CA ILE A 4 41.39 22.39 -55.43
C ILE A 4 42.33 22.33 -54.21
N THR A 5 42.32 23.38 -53.40
CA THR A 5 42.99 23.38 -52.10
C THR A 5 42.16 22.53 -51.13
N ILE A 6 42.56 21.27 -50.94
CA ILE A 6 41.99 20.41 -49.90
C ILE A 6 42.55 20.90 -48.56
N LEU A 7 41.70 21.59 -47.79
CA LEU A 7 41.98 21.99 -46.41
C LEU A 7 42.17 20.74 -45.54
N PHE A 8 43.42 20.31 -45.34
CA PHE A 8 43.74 19.15 -44.52
C PHE A 8 43.65 19.54 -43.04
N LEU A 9 42.47 19.40 -42.45
CA LEU A 9 42.32 19.58 -40.99
C LEU A 9 43.12 18.48 -40.26
N PRO A 10 43.87 18.82 -39.19
CA PRO A 10 44.67 17.85 -38.46
C PRO A 10 43.81 16.70 -37.93
N ARG A 11 44.35 15.47 -38.01
CA ARG A 11 43.70 14.22 -37.57
C ARG A 11 43.19 14.27 -36.12
N SER A 12 43.75 15.14 -35.28
CA SER A 12 43.31 15.37 -33.89
C SER A 12 41.96 16.09 -33.78
N ILE A 13 41.66 17.03 -34.70
CA ILE A 13 40.40 17.79 -34.70
C ILE A 13 39.25 16.87 -35.09
N PHE A 14 39.47 15.96 -36.04
CA PHE A 14 38.50 14.92 -36.38
C PHE A 14 38.22 14.00 -35.18
N HIS A 15 39.24 13.45 -34.52
CA HIS A 15 39.03 12.60 -33.32
C HIS A 15 38.31 13.34 -32.18
N PHE A 16 38.65 14.60 -31.94
CA PHE A 16 38.00 15.44 -30.95
C PHE A 16 36.51 15.68 -31.29
N GLY A 17 36.19 15.92 -32.56
CA GLY A 17 34.80 16.07 -33.04
C GLY A 17 33.97 14.79 -32.87
N ILE A 18 34.55 13.61 -33.11
CA ILE A 18 33.84 12.33 -32.94
C ILE A 18 33.63 12.02 -31.44
N ALA A 19 34.63 12.29 -30.60
CA ALA A 19 34.56 12.08 -29.15
C ALA A 19 33.54 13.02 -28.48
N THR A 20 33.50 14.29 -28.88
CA THR A 20 32.52 15.25 -28.37
C THR A 20 31.09 14.89 -28.79
N GLN A 21 30.87 14.48 -30.04
CA GLN A 21 29.57 13.97 -30.49
C GLN A 21 29.17 12.67 -29.77
N GLY A 22 30.13 11.79 -29.48
CA GLY A 22 29.91 10.59 -28.66
C GLY A 22 29.47 10.92 -27.24
N ASN A 23 30.13 11.88 -26.60
CA ASN A 23 29.78 12.35 -25.26
C ASN A 23 28.40 13.01 -25.21
N ILE A 24 28.04 13.82 -26.23
CA ILE A 24 26.71 14.43 -26.33
C ILE A 24 25.64 13.35 -26.49
N LYS A 25 25.87 12.35 -27.36
CA LYS A 25 24.94 11.21 -27.51
C LYS A 25 24.80 10.42 -26.22
N ALA A 26 25.90 10.14 -25.52
CA ALA A 26 25.88 9.46 -24.22
C ALA A 26 25.09 10.25 -23.17
N ALA A 27 25.29 11.57 -23.09
CA ALA A 27 24.53 12.45 -22.21
C ALA A 27 23.03 12.44 -22.56
N GLN A 28 22.67 12.45 -23.86
CA GLN A 28 21.28 12.34 -24.29
C GLN A 28 20.64 11.01 -23.89
N PHE A 29 21.38 9.89 -24.04
CA PHE A 29 20.92 8.58 -23.57
C PHE A 29 20.73 8.56 -22.05
N GLN A 30 21.63 9.18 -21.28
CA GLN A 30 21.48 9.31 -19.83
C GLN A 30 20.25 10.14 -19.45
N ILE A 31 19.99 11.26 -20.14
CA ILE A 31 18.77 12.07 -19.92
C ILE A 31 17.53 11.24 -20.19
N ASN A 32 17.48 10.55 -21.34
CA ASN A 32 16.34 9.70 -21.70
C ASN A 32 16.14 8.56 -20.69
N ALA A 33 17.22 7.94 -20.23
CA ALA A 33 17.16 6.91 -19.19
C ALA A 33 16.63 7.47 -17.86
N ASN A 34 17.09 8.65 -17.44
CA ASN A 34 16.61 9.31 -16.22
C ASN A 34 15.12 9.71 -16.32
N GLN A 35 14.68 10.18 -17.49
CA GLN A 35 13.26 10.47 -17.75
C GLN A 35 12.40 9.19 -17.67
N GLN A 36 12.89 8.08 -18.20
CA GLN A 36 12.21 6.79 -18.11
C GLN A 36 12.12 6.29 -16.66
N LEU A 37 13.21 6.42 -15.90
CA LEU A 37 13.24 6.08 -14.47
C LEU A 37 12.26 6.94 -13.66
N GLN A 38 12.19 8.24 -13.95
CA GLN A 38 11.22 9.15 -13.32
C GLN A 38 9.79 8.73 -13.63
N SER A 39 9.47 8.49 -14.90
CA SER A 39 8.15 8.01 -15.33
C SER A 39 7.75 6.69 -14.65
N GLN A 40 8.71 5.77 -14.53
CA GLN A 40 8.50 4.51 -13.82
C GLN A 40 8.24 4.73 -12.32
N ALA A 41 8.98 5.62 -11.67
CA ALA A 41 8.77 5.97 -10.26
C ALA A 41 7.40 6.60 -10.02
N GLU A 42 6.95 7.50 -10.89
CA GLU A 42 5.62 8.11 -10.83
C GLU A 42 4.50 7.07 -10.98
N LEU A 43 4.65 6.15 -11.94
CA LEU A 43 3.71 5.04 -12.12
C LEU A 43 3.66 4.13 -10.90
N GLN A 44 4.81 3.85 -10.29
CA GLN A 44 4.91 3.03 -9.10
C GLN A 44 4.16 3.67 -7.92
N VAL A 45 4.42 4.95 -7.64
CA VAL A 45 3.73 5.70 -6.58
C VAL A 45 2.22 5.73 -6.80
N ARG A 46 1.75 5.99 -8.03
CA ARG A 46 0.32 5.95 -8.36
C ARG A 46 -0.30 4.57 -8.12
N SER A 47 0.43 3.52 -8.48
CA SER A 47 0.01 2.13 -8.26
C SER A 47 -0.12 1.82 -6.77
N ASP A 48 0.86 2.24 -5.97
CA ASP A 48 0.91 1.96 -4.53
C ASP A 48 -0.20 2.72 -3.78
N ILE A 49 -0.41 4.00 -4.09
CA ILE A 49 -1.54 4.77 -3.55
C ILE A 49 -2.88 4.11 -3.92
N SER A 50 -3.05 3.70 -5.18
CA SER A 50 -4.30 3.05 -5.63
C SER A 50 -4.56 1.73 -4.90
N LYS A 51 -3.52 0.91 -4.70
CA LYS A 51 -3.60 -0.34 -3.93
C LYS A 51 -3.93 -0.08 -2.46
N ALA A 52 -3.24 0.87 -1.83
CA ALA A 52 -3.47 1.22 -0.43
C ALA A 52 -4.90 1.73 -0.21
N TYR A 53 -5.38 2.62 -1.08
CA TYR A 53 -6.74 3.14 -1.00
C TYR A 53 -7.81 2.05 -1.16
N LYS A 54 -7.63 1.13 -2.11
CA LYS A 54 -8.54 -0.02 -2.30
C LYS A 54 -8.57 -0.93 -1.07
N ARG A 55 -7.41 -1.20 -0.47
CA ARG A 55 -7.31 -1.99 0.77
C ARG A 55 -8.05 -1.32 1.92
N LEU A 56 -7.88 0.00 2.08
CA LEU A 56 -8.60 0.77 3.08
C LEU A 56 -10.11 0.65 2.88
N LEU A 57 -10.62 0.86 1.66
CA LEU A 57 -12.04 0.77 1.38
C LEU A 57 -12.63 -0.60 1.76
N GLU A 58 -11.92 -1.68 1.42
CA GLU A 58 -12.38 -3.03 1.76
C GLU A 58 -12.31 -3.29 3.27
N SER A 59 -11.23 -2.91 3.95
CA SER A 59 -11.12 -3.05 5.40
C SER A 59 -12.19 -2.26 6.16
N ASP A 60 -12.53 -1.05 5.69
CA ASP A 60 -13.58 -0.20 6.27
C ASP A 60 -14.97 -0.82 6.04
N ARG A 61 -15.20 -1.43 4.87
CA ARG A 61 -16.44 -2.16 4.56
C ARG A 61 -16.62 -3.37 5.48
N LEU A 62 -15.58 -4.19 5.64
CA LEU A 62 -15.61 -5.37 6.52
C LEU A 62 -15.82 -4.98 7.98
N PHE A 63 -15.08 -3.98 8.46
CA PHE A 63 -15.23 -3.47 9.83
C PHE A 63 -16.65 -2.93 10.08
N LYS A 64 -17.21 -2.15 9.15
CA LYS A 64 -18.58 -1.63 9.28
C LYS A 64 -19.63 -2.74 9.32
N GLY A 65 -19.48 -3.78 8.49
CA GLY A 65 -20.35 -4.95 8.53
C GLY A 65 -20.33 -5.62 9.90
N ALA A 66 -19.13 -5.93 10.41
CA ALA A 66 -18.96 -6.52 11.74
C ALA A 66 -19.46 -5.59 12.86
N SER A 67 -19.24 -4.28 12.76
CA SER A 67 -19.67 -3.32 13.78
C SER A 67 -21.19 -3.23 13.95
N ILE A 68 -21.96 -3.54 12.91
CA ILE A 68 -23.43 -3.62 13.00
C ILE A 68 -23.85 -4.84 13.82
N GLU A 69 -23.17 -5.98 13.60
CA GLU A 69 -23.39 -7.22 14.36
C GLU A 69 -22.93 -7.10 15.82
N PHE A 70 -21.91 -6.28 16.08
CA PHE A 70 -21.35 -5.99 17.40
C PHE A 70 -22.06 -4.84 18.15
N THR A 71 -23.28 -4.50 17.74
CA THR A 71 -24.12 -3.54 18.47
C THR A 71 -24.54 -4.08 19.84
N GLY A 72 -25.31 -3.31 20.61
CA GLY A 72 -25.58 -3.56 22.03
C GLY A 72 -26.05 -4.97 22.40
N ASP A 73 -26.65 -5.72 21.47
CA ASP A 73 -27.05 -7.12 21.68
C ASP A 73 -25.85 -8.05 21.95
N TYR A 74 -24.71 -7.80 21.29
CA TYR A 74 -23.49 -8.58 21.48
C TYR A 74 -22.85 -8.31 22.85
N GLU A 75 -22.85 -7.05 23.31
CA GLU A 75 -22.33 -6.69 24.64
C GLU A 75 -23.15 -7.34 25.77
N ASN A 76 -24.44 -7.59 25.54
CA ASN A 76 -25.32 -8.29 26.50
C ASN A 76 -25.25 -9.82 26.41
N LEU A 77 -24.68 -10.38 25.34
CA LEU A 77 -24.64 -11.84 25.10
C LEU A 77 -23.91 -12.59 26.21
N LEU A 78 -22.77 -12.06 26.66
CA LEU A 78 -22.00 -12.68 27.75
C LEU A 78 -22.78 -12.70 29.08
N ASP A 79 -23.49 -11.62 29.40
CA ASP A 79 -24.33 -11.57 30.61
C ASP A 79 -25.48 -12.58 30.51
N GLY A 80 -26.08 -12.73 29.31
CA GLY A 80 -27.09 -13.75 29.04
C GLY A 80 -26.58 -15.18 29.25
N ILE A 81 -25.40 -15.50 28.71
CA ILE A 81 -24.73 -16.81 28.89
C ILE A 81 -24.44 -17.06 30.38
N LEU A 82 -23.91 -16.06 31.09
CA LEU A 82 -23.58 -16.16 32.51
C LEU A 82 -24.83 -16.41 33.36
N ARG A 83 -25.91 -15.66 33.13
CA ARG A 83 -27.18 -15.84 33.83
C ARG A 83 -27.80 -17.21 33.56
N ALA A 84 -27.75 -17.69 32.32
CA ALA A 84 -28.27 -19.01 31.97
C ALA A 84 -27.52 -20.12 32.73
N TYR A 85 -26.20 -19.99 32.89
CA TYR A 85 -25.40 -20.94 33.67
C TYR A 85 -25.73 -20.85 35.17
N GLN A 86 -25.77 -19.63 35.73
CA GLN A 86 -26.09 -19.40 37.14
C GLN A 86 -27.49 -19.90 37.52
N ASN A 87 -28.46 -19.76 36.62
CA ASN A 87 -29.82 -20.25 36.80
C ASN A 87 -30.00 -21.74 36.48
N HIS A 88 -28.89 -22.47 36.24
CA HIS A 88 -28.89 -23.89 35.87
C HIS A 88 -29.75 -24.21 34.63
N THR A 89 -29.93 -23.22 33.75
CA THR A 89 -30.64 -23.38 32.46
C THR A 89 -29.75 -24.04 31.41
N ILE A 90 -28.43 -23.82 31.50
CA ILE A 90 -27.41 -24.51 30.70
C ILE A 90 -26.39 -25.20 31.60
N SER A 91 -25.78 -26.26 31.08
CA SER A 91 -24.68 -26.98 31.72
C SER A 91 -23.35 -26.21 31.65
N LEU A 92 -22.36 -26.66 32.42
CA LEU A 92 -21.00 -26.10 32.36
C LEU A 92 -20.37 -26.31 30.97
N LEU A 93 -20.64 -27.45 30.32
CA LEU A 93 -20.11 -27.74 28.99
C LEU A 93 -20.66 -26.73 27.97
N GLU A 94 -21.97 -26.55 27.94
CA GLU A 94 -22.62 -25.55 27.07
C GLU A 94 -22.14 -24.13 27.37
N PHE A 95 -21.92 -23.78 28.65
CA PHE A 95 -21.33 -22.50 29.02
C PHE A 95 -19.95 -22.29 28.40
N ILE A 96 -19.06 -23.30 28.48
CA ILE A 96 -17.72 -23.23 27.89
C ILE A 96 -17.82 -23.05 26.37
N ASP A 97 -18.67 -23.83 25.71
CA ASP A 97 -18.84 -23.75 24.26
C ASP A 97 -19.35 -22.35 23.82
N TYR A 98 -20.37 -21.82 24.50
CA TYR A 98 -20.88 -20.48 24.21
C TYR A 98 -19.87 -19.38 24.52
N TYR A 99 -19.13 -19.51 25.62
CA TYR A 99 -18.09 -18.56 25.98
C TYR A 99 -16.94 -18.55 24.97
N GLU A 100 -16.54 -19.72 24.46
CA GLU A 100 -15.53 -19.82 23.41
C GLU A 100 -15.99 -19.16 22.12
N ALA A 101 -17.23 -19.42 21.68
CA ALA A 101 -17.81 -18.78 20.51
C ALA A 101 -17.89 -17.25 20.64
N TYR A 102 -18.27 -16.75 21.82
CA TYR A 102 -18.24 -15.32 22.14
C TYR A 102 -16.82 -14.76 22.03
N LYS A 103 -15.85 -15.36 22.74
CA LYS A 103 -14.45 -14.91 22.72
C LYS A 103 -13.87 -14.87 21.30
N ASP A 104 -14.13 -15.91 20.50
CA ASP A 104 -13.64 -16.01 19.13
C ASP A 104 -14.22 -14.90 18.25
N SER A 105 -15.52 -14.65 18.36
CA SER A 105 -16.17 -13.56 17.65
C SER A 105 -15.59 -12.20 18.06
N LYS A 106 -15.40 -11.92 19.37
CA LYS A 106 -14.78 -10.67 19.85
C LYS A 106 -13.35 -10.49 19.33
N LEU A 107 -12.59 -11.59 19.25
CA LEU A 107 -11.25 -11.57 18.67
C LEU A 107 -11.29 -11.23 17.17
N GLN A 108 -12.22 -11.81 16.41
CA GLN A 108 -12.39 -11.46 14.99
C GLN A 108 -12.75 -9.99 14.80
N PHE A 109 -13.64 -9.44 15.63
CA PHE A 109 -13.97 -8.02 15.58
C PHE A 109 -12.75 -7.12 15.82
N ASN A 110 -11.97 -7.41 16.87
CA ASN A 110 -10.74 -6.67 17.17
C ASN A 110 -9.73 -6.76 16.03
N ARG A 111 -9.62 -7.93 15.39
CA ARG A 111 -8.77 -8.13 14.22
C ARG A 111 -9.19 -7.25 13.05
N LEU A 112 -10.48 -7.20 12.72
CA LEU A 112 -11.00 -6.33 11.65
C LEU A 112 -10.75 -4.85 11.94
N GLN A 113 -10.86 -4.44 13.21
CA GLN A 113 -10.50 -3.08 13.64
C GLN A 113 -9.01 -2.78 13.42
N SER A 114 -8.14 -3.72 13.78
CA SER A 114 -6.68 -3.60 13.56
C SER A 114 -6.34 -3.54 12.09
N GLU A 115 -6.90 -4.44 11.26
CA GLU A 115 -6.65 -4.48 9.81
C GLU A 115 -7.07 -3.16 9.12
N ARG A 116 -8.16 -2.54 9.59
CA ARG A 116 -8.57 -1.20 9.14
C ARG A 116 -7.57 -0.12 9.53
N MET A 117 -7.03 -0.17 10.75
CA MET A 117 -6.03 0.79 11.22
C MET A 117 -4.72 0.66 10.41
N ASP A 118 -4.27 -0.56 10.18
CA ASP A 118 -3.10 -0.86 9.36
C ASP A 118 -3.29 -0.36 7.92
N ALA A 119 -4.51 -0.50 7.37
CA ALA A 119 -4.81 0.00 6.03
C ALA A 119 -4.78 1.55 5.96
N LEU A 120 -5.21 2.24 7.01
CA LEU A 120 -5.08 3.70 7.13
C LEU A 120 -3.60 4.12 7.18
N GLU A 121 -2.80 3.45 8.00
CA GLU A 121 -1.36 3.72 8.10
C GLU A 121 -0.65 3.50 6.76
N ASN A 122 -0.95 2.40 6.07
CA ASN A 122 -0.39 2.11 4.76
C ASN A 122 -0.73 3.18 3.71
N LEU A 123 -1.93 3.77 3.76
CA LEU A 123 -2.30 4.88 2.89
C LEU A 123 -1.52 6.15 3.22
N ASN A 124 -1.30 6.45 4.50
CA ASN A 124 -0.48 7.58 4.94
C ASN A 124 0.95 7.45 4.42
N LEU A 125 1.57 6.27 4.56
CA LEU A 125 2.92 5.99 4.06
C LEU A 125 2.99 6.12 2.53
N SER A 126 1.99 5.61 1.81
CA SER A 126 1.96 5.64 0.34
C SER A 126 1.79 7.06 -0.24
N THR A 127 1.17 7.96 0.52
CA THR A 127 0.95 9.36 0.11
C THR A 127 2.03 10.32 0.61
N GLY A 128 2.86 9.89 1.58
CA GLY A 128 3.82 10.77 2.26
C GLY A 128 3.17 11.84 3.14
N ILE A 129 1.85 11.73 3.38
CA ILE A 129 1.06 12.67 4.17
C ILE A 129 0.53 11.90 5.37
N ASN A 130 0.74 12.43 6.58
CA ASN A 130 0.16 11.84 7.78
C ASN A 130 -1.30 12.30 7.91
N ILE A 131 -2.23 11.44 7.49
CA ILE A 131 -3.68 11.70 7.53
C ILE A 131 -4.25 11.42 8.93
N LEU A 132 -3.51 10.70 9.78
CA LEU A 132 -3.84 10.46 11.18
C LEU A 132 -3.16 11.52 12.06
N LYS A 133 -3.95 12.28 12.82
CA LYS A 133 -3.52 13.11 13.95
C LYS A 133 -4.13 12.57 15.23
#